data_AF-A0A1U7IIC9-F1
#
_entry.id   AF-A0A1U7IIC9-F1
#
_cell.length_a   1.000
_cell.length_b   1.000
_cell.length_c   1.000
_cell.angle_alpha   90.00
_cell.angle_beta   90.00
_cell.angle_gamma   90.00
#
_symmetry.space_group_name_H-M   'P 1'
#
loop_
_entity.id
_entity.type
_entity.pdbx_description
1 polymer ?
#
loop_
_entity_poly.entity_id
_entity_poly.type
_entity_poly.pdbx_seq_one_letter_code
_entity_poly.pdbx_strand_id
1 'polypeptide(L)'
;MNRLTLNEGKKKLFSAIKVVSPVFMVGAIGLELWNLETKLTTNQFPSSLVPILWLGHLAIVSHLIEAVVAAIYAPAKKHKPIQYGIYTFFVGTVGLLELFESDQK
;
A
#
# COMPACT_ATOMS: atom_id res chain seq x y z
N MET A 1 -18.88 21.14 -12.73
CA MET A 1 -18.25 20.84 -11.42
C MET A 1 -17.05 21.75 -11.24
N ASN A 2 -16.89 22.46 -10.11
CA ASN A 2 -15.81 23.46 -9.91
C ASN A 2 -14.60 22.82 -9.20
N ARG A 3 -13.40 23.38 -9.38
CA ARG A 3 -12.11 22.94 -8.82
C ARG A 3 -12.15 22.71 -7.31
N LEU A 4 -12.92 23.50 -6.56
CA LEU A 4 -13.09 23.35 -5.11
C LEU A 4 -13.76 22.01 -4.74
N THR A 5 -14.85 21.64 -5.41
CA THR A 5 -15.56 20.38 -5.12
C THR A 5 -14.75 19.15 -5.55
N LEU A 6 -13.95 19.28 -6.60
CA LEU A 6 -13.02 18.22 -7.04
C LEU A 6 -11.92 17.95 -5.99
N ASN A 7 -11.36 19.02 -5.41
CA ASN A 7 -10.30 18.90 -4.40
C ASN A 7 -10.81 18.29 -3.09
N GLU A 8 -12.04 18.60 -2.68
CA GLU A 8 -12.66 17.95 -1.52
C GLU A 8 -12.93 16.45 -1.76
N GLY A 9 -13.41 16.10 -2.94
CA GLY A 9 -13.60 14.70 -3.34
C GLY A 9 -12.30 13.89 -3.28
N LYS A 10 -11.20 14.44 -3.82
CA LYS A 10 -9.86 13.83 -3.75
C LYS A 10 -9.39 13.61 -2.31
N LYS A 11 -9.52 14.62 -1.45
CA LYS A 11 -9.12 14.52 -0.03
C LYS A 11 -9.88 13.44 0.72
N LYS A 12 -11.20 13.34 0.49
CA LYS A 12 -12.03 12.28 1.09
C LYS A 12 -11.60 10.89 0.60
N LEU A 13 -11.36 10.74 -0.70
CA LEU A 13 -10.90 9.49 -1.28
C LEU A 13 -9.54 9.05 -0.71
N PHE A 14 -8.55 9.95 -0.66
CA PHE A 14 -7.23 9.65 -0.09
C PHE A 14 -7.33 9.24 1.37
N SER A 15 -8.15 9.97 2.15
CA SER A 15 -8.38 9.63 3.56
C SER A 15 -8.99 8.23 3.72
N ALA A 16 -9.95 7.87 2.87
CA ALA A 16 -10.54 6.53 2.88
C ALA A 16 -9.52 5.44 2.52
N ILE A 17 -8.72 5.65 1.46
CA ILE A 17 -7.67 4.70 1.04
C ILE A 17 -6.65 4.49 2.16
N LYS A 18 -6.25 5.54 2.88
CA LYS A 18 -5.30 5.44 4.01
C LYS A 18 -5.80 4.59 5.17
N VAL A 19 -7.10 4.35 5.26
CA VAL A 19 -7.69 3.47 6.28
C VAL A 19 -7.89 2.06 5.72
N VAL A 20 -8.43 1.95 4.50
CA VAL A 20 -8.82 0.66 3.91
C VAL A 20 -7.62 -0.12 3.38
N SER A 21 -6.63 0.58 2.80
CA SER A 21 -5.44 -0.04 2.20
C SER A 21 -4.58 -0.80 3.21
N PRO A 22 -4.26 -0.26 4.41
CA PRO A 22 -3.54 -1.04 5.42
C PRO A 22 -4.26 -2.31 5.86
N VAL A 23 -5.61 -2.29 5.94
CA VAL A 23 -6.40 -3.47 6.30
C VAL A 23 -6.25 -4.56 5.25
N PHE A 24 -6.37 -4.21 3.96
CA PHE A 24 -6.14 -5.16 2.88
C PHE A 24 -4.69 -5.64 2.82
N MET A 25 -3.72 -4.78 3.12
CA MET A 25 -2.30 -5.15 3.13
C MET A 25 -1.97 -6.16 4.23
N VAL A 26 -2.48 -5.93 5.45
CA VAL A 26 -2.35 -6.91 6.54
C VAL A 26 -3.03 -8.23 6.17
N GLY A 27 -4.21 -8.18 5.55
CA GLY A 27 -4.91 -9.37 5.05
C GLY A 27 -4.10 -10.12 3.99
N ALA A 28 -3.50 -9.42 3.02
CA ALA A 28 -2.65 -9.99 1.99
C ALA A 28 -1.40 -10.66 2.59
N ILE A 29 -0.71 -9.98 3.51
CA ILE A 29 0.46 -10.54 4.20
C ILE A 29 0.05 -11.77 5.01
N GLY A 30 -1.07 -11.72 5.73
CA GLY A 30 -1.58 -12.87 6.48
C GLY A 30 -1.89 -14.07 5.58
N LEU A 31 -2.49 -13.82 4.41
CA LEU A 31 -2.79 -14.86 3.42
C LEU A 31 -1.51 -15.47 2.82
N GLU A 32 -0.48 -14.64 2.59
CA GLU A 32 0.84 -15.14 2.19
C GLU A 32 1.51 -16.01 3.24
N LEU A 33 1.45 -15.58 4.51
CA LEU A 33 2.01 -16.36 5.61
C LEU A 33 1.29 -17.70 5.77
N TRP A 34 -0.03 -17.74 5.59
CA TRP A 34 -0.78 -19.00 5.59
C TRP A 34 -0.42 -19.89 4.39
N ASN A 35 -0.32 -19.33 3.20
CA ASN A 35 0.14 -20.06 2.02
C ASN A 35 1.55 -20.63 2.23
N LEU A 36 2.46 -19.86 2.83
CA LEU A 36 3.80 -20.32 3.17
C LEU A 36 3.77 -21.45 4.23
N GLU A 37 2.97 -21.31 5.27
CA GLU A 37 2.79 -22.35 6.30
C GLU A 37 2.33 -23.67 5.67
N THR A 38 1.33 -23.64 4.78
CA THR A 38 0.84 -24.87 4.12
C THR A 38 1.89 -25.54 3.23
N LYS A 39 2.90 -24.80 2.73
CA LYS A 39 4.03 -25.37 1.97
C LYS A 39 5.08 -26.00 2.89
N LEU A 40 5.14 -25.57 4.14
CA LEU A 40 6.04 -26.10 5.17
C LEU A 40 5.42 -27.28 5.92
N THR A 41 4.09 -27.40 5.89
CA THR A 41 3.34 -28.53 6.46
C THR A 41 2.79 -29.44 5.36
N THR A 42 2.12 -30.52 5.74
CA THR A 42 1.41 -31.41 4.80
C THR A 42 -0.01 -30.93 4.48
N ASN A 43 -0.35 -29.72 4.93
CA ASN A 43 -1.67 -29.12 4.71
C ASN A 43 -1.80 -28.57 3.29
N GLN A 44 -3.03 -28.48 2.79
CA GLN A 44 -3.32 -27.91 1.48
C GLN A 44 -3.89 -26.50 1.62
N PHE A 45 -3.36 -25.56 0.84
CA PHE A 45 -3.96 -24.23 0.73
C PHE A 45 -5.32 -24.32 -0.01
N PRO A 46 -6.39 -23.67 0.48
CA PRO A 46 -7.70 -23.74 -0.18
C PRO A 46 -7.66 -23.17 -1.60
N SER A 47 -8.02 -23.97 -2.60
CA SER A 47 -8.00 -23.57 -4.02
C SER A 47 -8.92 -22.39 -4.32
N SER A 48 -10.00 -22.22 -3.55
CA SER A 48 -10.91 -21.07 -3.64
C SER A 48 -10.28 -19.74 -3.26
N LEU A 49 -9.20 -19.76 -2.47
CA LEU A 49 -8.48 -18.55 -2.04
C LEU A 49 -7.31 -18.19 -2.97
N VAL A 50 -6.93 -19.08 -3.91
CA VAL A 50 -5.82 -18.84 -4.85
C VAL A 50 -5.99 -17.54 -5.67
N PRO A 51 -7.18 -17.19 -6.19
CA PRO A 51 -7.36 -15.91 -6.88
C PRO A 51 -7.10 -14.71 -5.97
N ILE A 52 -7.51 -14.79 -4.69
CA ILE A 52 -7.31 -13.72 -3.70
C ILE A 52 -5.83 -13.62 -3.34
N LEU A 53 -5.14 -14.75 -3.22
CA LEU A 53 -3.69 -14.82 -3.02
C LEU A 53 -2.93 -14.14 -4.17
N TRP A 54 -3.33 -14.37 -5.43
CA TRP A 54 -2.75 -13.66 -6.58
C TRP A 54 -2.91 -12.14 -6.50
N LEU A 55 -4.08 -11.65 -6.07
CA LEU A 55 -4.28 -10.22 -5.83
C LEU A 55 -3.40 -9.72 -4.68
N GLY A 56 -3.24 -10.51 -3.62
CA GLY A 56 -2.34 -10.23 -2.51
C GLY A 56 -0.88 -10.09 -2.95
N HIS A 57 -0.37 -11.04 -3.74
CA HIS A 57 0.96 -10.99 -4.34
C HIS A 57 1.17 -9.68 -5.12
N LEU A 58 0.24 -9.34 -6.01
CA LEU A 58 0.33 -8.13 -6.83
C LEU A 58 0.34 -6.88 -5.95
N ALA A 59 -0.54 -6.80 -4.95
CA ALA A 59 -0.63 -5.67 -4.04
C ALA A 59 0.66 -5.48 -3.20
N ILE A 60 1.19 -6.56 -2.64
CA ILE A 60 2.42 -6.51 -1.83
C ILE A 60 3.60 -6.06 -2.69
N VAL A 61 3.76 -6.62 -3.90
CA VAL A 61 4.88 -6.28 -4.78
C VAL A 61 4.77 -4.83 -5.27
N SER A 62 3.59 -4.37 -5.69
CA SER A 62 3.43 -2.99 -6.14
C SER A 62 3.70 -2.01 -5.00
N HIS A 63 3.15 -2.26 -3.81
CA HIS A 63 3.36 -1.42 -2.63
C HIS A 63 4.82 -1.43 -2.16
N LEU A 64 5.54 -2.55 -2.32
CA LEU A 64 6.97 -2.62 -2.03
C LEU A 64 7.78 -1.71 -2.96
N ILE A 65 7.48 -1.73 -4.27
CA ILE A 65 8.13 -0.83 -5.24
C ILE A 65 7.86 0.63 -4.86
N GLU A 66 6.61 0.97 -4.54
CA GLU A 66 6.23 2.32 -4.12
C GLU A 66 6.94 2.75 -2.84
N ALA A 67 7.06 1.86 -1.85
CA ALA A 67 7.77 2.11 -0.61
C ALA A 67 9.27 2.39 -0.84
N VAL A 68 9.91 1.65 -1.75
CA VAL A 68 11.31 1.88 -2.12
C VAL A 68 11.46 3.25 -2.78
N VAL A 69 10.61 3.58 -3.75
CA VAL A 69 10.60 4.90 -4.39
C VAL A 69 10.42 5.99 -3.33
N ALA A 70 9.46 5.84 -2.43
CA ALA A 70 9.20 6.83 -1.40
C ALA A 70 10.38 7.01 -0.44
N ALA A 71 11.03 5.92 -0.03
CA ALA A 71 12.21 5.99 0.84
C ALA A 71 13.40 6.69 0.16
N ILE A 72 13.61 6.49 -1.15
CA ILE A 72 14.65 7.15 -1.93
C ILE A 72 14.42 8.66 -2.01
N TYR A 73 13.17 9.09 -2.28
CA TYR A 73 12.84 10.51 -2.47
C TYR A 73 12.50 11.27 -1.17
N ALA A 74 12.23 10.56 -0.06
CA ALA A 74 11.89 11.15 1.23
C ALA A 74 12.90 12.19 1.78
N PRO A 75 14.23 12.01 1.71
CA PRO A 75 15.19 13.02 2.17
C PRO A 75 15.03 14.36 1.45
N ALA A 76 14.80 14.32 0.13
CA ALA A 76 14.61 15.51 -0.69
C ALA A 76 13.34 16.30 -0.29
N LYS A 77 12.39 15.63 0.37
CA LYS A 77 11.13 16.21 0.88
C LYS A 77 11.14 16.42 2.40
N LYS A 78 12.32 16.39 3.05
CA LYS A 78 12.48 16.55 4.51
C LYS A 78 11.74 15.50 5.35
N HIS A 79 11.48 14.33 4.78
CA HIS A 79 10.92 13.18 5.49
C HIS A 79 12.02 12.18 5.84
N LYS A 80 11.81 11.40 6.92
CA LYS A 80 12.72 10.29 7.29
C LYS A 80 12.48 9.11 6.34
N PRO A 81 13.50 8.62 5.62
CA PRO A 81 13.36 7.59 4.58
C PRO A 81 12.58 6.35 4.99
N ILE A 82 13.03 5.70 6.07
CA ILE A 82 12.47 4.42 6.52
C ILE A 82 11.02 4.60 6.97
N GLN A 83 10.72 5.66 7.73
CA GLN A 83 9.37 5.91 8.22
C GLN A 83 8.40 6.18 7.08
N TYR A 84 8.83 6.98 6.09
CA TYR A 84 7.98 7.33 4.96
C TYR A 84 7.82 6.17 3.97
N GLY A 85 8.85 5.34 3.80
CA GLY A 85 8.78 4.10 3.04
C GLY A 85 7.79 3.11 3.66
N ILE A 86 7.88 2.86 4.97
CA ILE A 86 6.92 1.98 5.68
C ILE A 86 5.50 2.52 5.55
N TYR A 87 5.32 3.83 5.76
CA TYR A 87 4.02 4.46 5.56
C TYR A 87 3.48 4.19 4.14
N THR A 88 4.28 4.46 3.12
CA THR A 88 3.91 4.25 1.71
C THR A 88 3.63 2.78 1.40
N PHE A 89 4.37 1.84 1.99
CA PHE A 89 4.08 0.41 1.85
C PHE A 89 2.66 0.04 2.28
N PHE A 90 2.11 0.68 3.31
CA PHE A 90 0.75 0.38 3.76
C PHE A 90 -0.34 1.18 3.04
N VAL A 91 -0.05 2.41 2.60
CA VAL A 91 -1.05 3.27 1.95
C VAL A 91 -0.98 3.27 0.42
N GLY A 92 0.07 2.69 -0.15
CA GLY A 92 0.31 2.56 -1.59
C GLY A 92 0.58 3.88 -2.30
N THR A 93 0.12 4.00 -3.54
CA THR A 93 0.30 5.18 -4.40
C THR A 93 -0.08 6.50 -3.73
N VAL A 94 -1.06 6.50 -2.80
CA VAL A 94 -1.44 7.71 -2.05
C VAL A 94 -0.26 8.28 -1.26
N GLY A 95 0.62 7.43 -0.71
CA GLY A 95 1.83 7.88 -0.03
C GLY A 95 2.82 8.55 -0.98
N LEU A 96 2.98 8.05 -2.21
CA LEU A 96 3.79 8.71 -3.23
C LEU A 96 3.19 10.04 -3.67
N LEU A 97 1.87 10.09 -3.89
CA LEU A 97 1.18 11.33 -4.27
C LEU A 97 1.36 12.40 -3.19
N GLU A 98 1.21 12.04 -1.91
CA GLU A 98 1.46 12.97 -0.80
C GLU A 98 2.92 13.45 -0.77
N LEU A 99 3.89 12.56 -1.05
CA LEU A 99 5.31 12.90 -1.07
C LEU A 99 5.63 13.94 -2.15
N PHE A 100 5.06 13.81 -3.34
CA PHE A 100 5.32 14.72 -4.46
C PHE A 100 4.39 15.93 -4.51
N GLU A 101 3.19 15.87 -3.91
CA GLU A 101 2.33 17.05 -3.75
C GLU A 101 2.87 18.03 -2.69
N SER A 102 3.70 17.55 -1.75
CA SER A 102 4.37 18.41 -0.75
C SER A 102 5.32 19.46 -1.36
N ASP A 103 5.65 19.38 -2.66
CA ASP A 103 6.42 20.39 -3.40
C ASP A 103 5.63 21.67 -3.73
N GLN A 104 4.32 21.69 -3.54
CA GLN A 104 3.45 22.81 -3.93
C GLN A 104 3.13 23.77 -2.76
N LYS A 105 3.91 23.73 -1.67
CA LYS A 105 3.85 24.67 -0.54
C LYS A 105 5.21 25.25 -0.23
#